data_AF-A0ABD3ZNJ0-F1
#
_entry.id   AF-A0ABD3ZNJ0-F1
#
_cell.length_a   1.000
_cell.length_b   1.000
_cell.length_c   1.000
_cell.angle_alpha   90.00
_cell.angle_beta   90.00
_cell.angle_gamma   90.00
#
_symmetry.space_group_name_H-M   'P 1'
#
loop_
_entity.id
_entity.type
_entity.pdbx_description
1 polymer ?
#
loop_
_entity_poly.entity_id
_entity_poly.type
_entity_poly.pdbx_seq_one_letter_code
_entity_poly.pdbx_strand_id
1 'polypeptide(L)'
;MLGVLDRYIGRTIFSTIMATLFMLVSLSGIIKFVDQLRKVGQGDYSAAGAGLFTLLSVPKDIEVFFPMAALLGALLGLGMLAQRSELVVMQAAGYTRMQIASSVMKTAIPLVILTMAIGEWVAPQGDQAARNYRAQQMYGGSLLSTQNGLWAKDGSDFIFIQRVTGEKTIQGISIYTFDKERHLQKLRYANSATFEGNQWKLSQVEESNLTDSKRITGSQTISGMWKTNLTPDKLGVVAMSPDSLSISGLYHYVKYLKQSGQESSRYQLNMWSKIFAPLSVAVMMLMALSFIFGPLRSVPMGVRVLTGISFGFLFYVLDQIFGPLSLVYSVPPVLGALLPSLLFLLISIYMLLRKS
;
A
#
# COMPACT_ATOMS: atom_id res chain seq x y z
N MET A 1 -4.11 -32.57 9.17
CA MET A 1 -3.60 -33.11 7.88
C MET A 1 -4.60 -32.78 6.78
N LEU A 2 -4.12 -32.46 5.57
CA LEU A 2 -4.99 -32.21 4.41
C LEU A 2 -5.50 -33.55 3.85
N GLY A 3 -6.81 -33.77 3.91
CA GLY A 3 -7.44 -34.93 3.27
C GLY A 3 -7.41 -34.85 1.73
N VAL A 4 -7.81 -35.93 1.06
CA VAL A 4 -7.87 -35.96 -0.41
C VAL A 4 -8.88 -34.93 -0.94
N LEU A 5 -10.07 -34.85 -0.33
CA LEU A 5 -11.09 -33.85 -0.68
C LEU A 5 -10.62 -32.43 -0.41
N ASP A 6 -9.92 -32.19 0.71
CA ASP A 6 -9.35 -30.89 1.04
C ASP A 6 -8.38 -30.41 -0.06
N ARG A 7 -7.51 -31.31 -0.53
CA ARG A 7 -6.54 -31.03 -1.59
C ARG A 7 -7.21 -30.82 -2.95
N TYR A 8 -8.25 -31.59 -3.25
CA TYR A 8 -9.00 -31.48 -4.50
C TYR A 8 -9.75 -30.14 -4.59
N ILE A 9 -10.57 -29.82 -3.57
CA ILE A 9 -11.28 -28.54 -3.47
C ILE A 9 -10.26 -27.39 -3.51
N GLY A 10 -9.18 -27.53 -2.76
CA GLY A 10 -8.13 -26.53 -2.69
C GLY A 10 -7.40 -26.26 -3.98
N ARG A 11 -7.04 -27.31 -4.72
CA ARG A 11 -6.37 -27.16 -6.02
C ARG A 11 -7.28 -26.43 -7.01
N THR A 12 -8.56 -26.79 -7.05
CA THR A 12 -9.55 -26.17 -7.95
C THR A 12 -9.73 -24.68 -7.62
N ILE A 13 -9.95 -24.34 -6.34
CA ILE A 13 -10.13 -22.95 -5.90
C ILE A 13 -8.84 -22.14 -6.10
N PHE A 14 -7.68 -22.70 -5.76
CA PHE A 14 -6.40 -22.02 -5.95
C PHE A 14 -6.17 -21.71 -7.43
N SER A 15 -6.41 -22.69 -8.33
CA SER A 15 -6.23 -22.47 -9.77
C SER A 15 -7.17 -21.41 -10.33
N THR A 16 -8.43 -21.36 -9.87
CA THR A 16 -9.38 -20.35 -10.34
C THR A 16 -9.05 -18.97 -9.80
N ILE A 17 -8.65 -18.86 -8.53
CA ILE A 17 -8.19 -17.58 -7.95
C ILE A 17 -6.97 -17.05 -8.70
N MET A 18 -5.98 -17.89 -8.99
CA MET A 18 -4.80 -17.46 -9.75
C MET A 18 -5.14 -17.05 -11.19
N ALA A 19 -6.04 -17.79 -11.87
CA ALA A 19 -6.49 -17.42 -13.21
C ALA A 19 -7.27 -16.10 -13.22
N THR A 20 -8.16 -15.90 -12.24
CA THR A 20 -8.91 -14.64 -12.09
C THR A 20 -7.98 -13.47 -11.75
N LEU A 21 -7.03 -13.67 -10.86
CA LEU A 21 -6.03 -12.66 -10.50
C LEU A 21 -5.20 -12.26 -11.71
N PHE A 22 -4.71 -13.24 -12.48
CA PHE A 22 -3.99 -13.00 -13.72
C PHE A 22 -4.82 -12.16 -14.70
N MET A 23 -6.09 -12.51 -14.92
CA MET A 23 -6.99 -11.76 -15.80
C MET A 23 -7.16 -10.30 -15.36
N LEU A 24 -7.43 -10.05 -14.07
CA LEU A 24 -7.62 -8.69 -13.53
C LEU A 24 -6.35 -7.86 -13.63
N VAL A 25 -5.20 -8.45 -13.28
CA VAL A 25 -3.89 -7.80 -13.32
C VAL A 25 -3.46 -7.52 -14.75
N SER A 26 -3.69 -8.43 -15.71
CA SER A 26 -3.40 -8.19 -17.12
C SER A 26 -4.24 -7.04 -17.68
N LEU A 27 -5.54 -6.98 -17.35
CA LEU A 27 -6.40 -5.89 -17.78
C LEU A 27 -5.93 -4.55 -17.20
N SER A 28 -5.61 -4.50 -15.90
CA SER A 28 -5.05 -3.32 -15.25
C SER A 28 -3.70 -2.91 -15.86
N GLY A 29 -2.84 -3.88 -16.14
CA GLY A 29 -1.55 -3.66 -16.78
C GLY A 29 -1.67 -3.02 -18.16
N ILE A 30 -2.60 -3.49 -19.00
CA ILE A 30 -2.85 -2.86 -20.31
C ILE A 30 -3.29 -1.39 -20.14
N ILE A 31 -4.22 -1.13 -19.21
CA ILE A 31 -4.70 0.24 -18.95
C ILE A 31 -3.54 1.13 -18.47
N LYS A 32 -2.72 0.65 -17.53
CA LYS A 32 -1.54 1.38 -17.04
C LYS A 32 -0.50 1.61 -18.13
N PHE A 33 -0.26 0.63 -18.98
CA PHE A 33 0.67 0.75 -20.11
C PHE A 33 0.21 1.85 -21.06
N VAL A 34 -1.08 1.87 -21.43
CA VAL A 34 -1.67 2.93 -22.26
C VAL A 34 -1.54 4.31 -21.59
N ASP A 35 -1.75 4.40 -20.27
CA ASP A 35 -1.55 5.66 -19.54
C ASP A 35 -0.07 6.10 -19.54
N GLN A 36 0.87 5.17 -19.40
CA GLN A 36 2.31 5.50 -19.48
C GLN A 36 2.75 5.86 -20.90
N LEU A 37 2.17 5.26 -21.95
CA LEU A 37 2.45 5.62 -23.34
C LEU A 37 2.13 7.08 -23.63
N ARG A 38 1.12 7.67 -22.97
CA ARG A 38 0.80 9.10 -23.10
C ARG A 38 1.91 10.03 -22.58
N LYS A 39 2.87 9.51 -21.80
CA LYS A 39 4.00 10.24 -21.22
C LYS A 39 5.32 9.98 -21.94
N VAL A 40 5.31 9.10 -22.94
CA VAL A 40 6.48 8.81 -23.79
C VAL A 40 6.86 10.05 -24.59
N GLY A 41 8.16 10.29 -24.74
CA GLY A 41 8.71 11.48 -25.39
C GLY A 41 9.07 12.64 -24.44
N GLN A 42 8.93 12.43 -23.12
CA GLN A 42 9.45 13.33 -22.10
C GLN A 42 10.80 12.81 -21.59
N GLY A 43 11.88 13.52 -21.90
CA GLY A 43 13.25 13.04 -21.63
C GLY A 43 13.59 11.82 -22.48
N ASP A 44 14.27 10.83 -21.89
CA ASP A 44 14.64 9.56 -22.53
C ASP A 44 13.57 8.46 -22.33
N TYR A 45 12.39 8.83 -21.84
CA TYR A 45 11.31 7.88 -21.54
C TYR A 45 10.68 7.31 -22.82
N SER A 46 11.04 6.06 -23.13
CA SER A 46 10.60 5.31 -24.31
C SER A 46 9.42 4.38 -24.04
N ALA A 47 8.81 3.83 -25.10
CA ALA A 47 7.75 2.82 -25.00
C ALA A 47 8.22 1.54 -24.26
N ALA A 48 9.49 1.15 -24.42
CA ALA A 48 10.08 0.05 -23.65
C ALA A 48 10.16 0.41 -22.15
N GLY A 49 10.47 1.68 -21.84
CA GLY A 49 10.45 2.19 -20.47
C GLY A 49 9.05 2.17 -19.84
N ALA A 50 8.01 2.50 -20.60
CA ALA A 50 6.62 2.37 -20.18
C ALA A 50 6.22 0.90 -19.91
N GLY A 51 6.70 -0.03 -20.73
CA GLY A 51 6.52 -1.47 -20.53
C GLY A 51 7.18 -1.96 -19.25
N LEU A 52 8.44 -1.56 -19.01
CA LEU A 52 9.18 -1.92 -17.79
C LEU A 52 8.51 -1.33 -16.53
N PHE A 53 8.08 -0.07 -16.57
CA PHE A 53 7.33 0.55 -15.48
C PHE A 53 6.07 -0.26 -15.12
N THR A 54 5.32 -0.66 -16.14
CA THR A 54 4.10 -1.44 -15.98
C THR A 54 4.40 -2.81 -15.36
N LEU A 55 5.43 -3.50 -15.86
CA LEU A 55 5.85 -4.81 -15.33
C LEU A 55 6.30 -4.73 -13.86
N LEU A 56 7.10 -3.72 -13.50
CA LEU A 56 7.55 -3.50 -12.13
C LEU A 56 6.40 -3.12 -11.18
N SER A 57 5.30 -2.56 -11.71
CA SER A 57 4.10 -2.22 -10.96
C SER A 57 3.13 -3.40 -10.78
N VAL A 58 3.31 -4.52 -11.49
CA VAL A 58 2.43 -5.71 -11.43
C VAL A 58 2.27 -6.26 -10.01
N PRO A 59 3.33 -6.39 -9.18
CA PRO A 59 3.18 -6.87 -7.81
C PRO A 59 2.25 -6.00 -6.96
N LYS A 60 2.23 -4.68 -7.21
CA LYS A 60 1.31 -3.75 -6.55
C LYS A 60 -0.14 -3.99 -6.99
N ASP A 61 -0.37 -4.28 -8.27
CA ASP A 61 -1.71 -4.64 -8.76
C ASP A 61 -2.18 -5.96 -8.18
N ILE A 62 -1.28 -6.94 -8.04
CA ILE A 62 -1.60 -8.20 -7.35
C ILE A 62 -2.07 -7.93 -5.92
N GLU A 63 -1.39 -7.06 -5.17
CA GLU A 63 -1.79 -6.67 -3.81
C GLU A 63 -3.20 -6.05 -3.78
N VAL A 64 -3.50 -5.14 -4.70
CA VAL A 64 -4.78 -4.43 -4.76
C VAL A 64 -5.94 -5.33 -5.17
N PHE A 65 -5.76 -6.15 -6.21
CA PHE A 65 -6.84 -6.98 -6.76
C PHE A 65 -7.02 -8.32 -6.04
N PHE A 66 -6.13 -8.69 -5.12
CA PHE A 66 -6.15 -10.00 -4.46
C PHE A 66 -7.49 -10.35 -3.81
N PRO A 67 -8.12 -9.48 -2.97
CA PRO A 67 -9.38 -9.81 -2.32
C PRO A 67 -10.52 -10.04 -3.33
N MET A 68 -10.59 -9.22 -4.38
CA MET A 68 -11.62 -9.38 -5.42
C MET A 68 -11.40 -10.65 -6.24
N ALA A 69 -10.14 -10.96 -6.58
CA ALA A 69 -9.78 -12.20 -7.25
C ALA A 69 -10.07 -13.43 -6.39
N ALA A 70 -9.89 -13.34 -5.07
CA ALA A 70 -10.20 -14.40 -4.13
C ALA A 70 -11.71 -14.68 -4.05
N LEU A 71 -12.54 -13.64 -3.98
CA LEU A 71 -14.00 -13.76 -4.03
C LEU A 71 -14.46 -14.42 -5.34
N LEU A 72 -14.09 -13.81 -6.46
CA LEU A 72 -14.54 -14.25 -7.78
C LEU A 72 -13.97 -15.64 -8.10
N GLY A 73 -12.68 -15.86 -7.89
CA GLY A 73 -12.05 -17.17 -8.13
C GLY A 73 -12.63 -18.28 -7.25
N ALA A 74 -12.93 -18.02 -5.98
CA ALA A 74 -13.59 -19.00 -5.12
C ALA A 74 -15.04 -19.27 -5.59
N LEU A 75 -15.79 -18.24 -5.99
CA LEU A 75 -17.13 -18.39 -6.57
C LEU A 75 -17.12 -19.26 -7.83
N LEU A 76 -16.14 -19.05 -8.72
CA LEU A 76 -16.02 -19.85 -9.94
C LEU A 76 -15.59 -21.29 -9.63
N GLY A 77 -14.59 -21.47 -8.76
CA GLY A 77 -14.07 -22.79 -8.41
C GLY A 77 -15.11 -23.68 -7.74
N LEU A 78 -15.71 -23.20 -6.66
CA LEU A 78 -16.80 -23.90 -5.99
C LEU A 78 -18.06 -23.98 -6.86
N GLY A 79 -18.30 -22.97 -7.71
CA GLY A 79 -19.40 -22.98 -8.66
C GLY A 79 -19.30 -24.10 -9.69
N MET A 80 -18.10 -24.38 -10.20
CA MET A 80 -17.84 -25.52 -11.09
C MET A 80 -18.10 -26.85 -10.38
N LEU A 81 -17.62 -27.00 -9.13
CA LEU A 81 -17.88 -28.18 -8.31
C LEU A 81 -19.39 -28.38 -8.05
N ALA A 82 -20.12 -27.28 -7.82
CA ALA A 82 -21.57 -27.32 -7.62
C ALA A 82 -22.31 -27.74 -8.90
N GLN A 83 -21.92 -27.19 -10.05
CA GLN A 83 -22.58 -27.45 -11.34
C GLN A 83 -22.36 -28.88 -11.84
N ARG A 84 -21.21 -29.49 -11.51
CA ARG A 84 -20.91 -30.91 -11.78
C ARG A 84 -21.50 -31.87 -10.74
N SER A 85 -22.34 -31.35 -9.83
CA SER A 85 -22.91 -32.10 -8.70
C SER A 85 -21.88 -32.69 -7.73
N GLU A 86 -20.60 -32.29 -7.81
CA GLU A 86 -19.54 -32.84 -6.97
C GLU A 86 -19.72 -32.46 -5.49
N LEU A 87 -20.15 -31.23 -5.21
CA LEU A 87 -20.46 -30.80 -3.83
C LEU A 87 -21.64 -31.58 -3.24
N VAL A 88 -22.61 -31.96 -4.06
CA VAL A 88 -23.79 -32.75 -3.63
C VAL A 88 -23.38 -34.18 -3.33
N VAL A 89 -22.56 -34.79 -4.20
CA VAL A 89 -22.01 -36.14 -3.99
C VAL A 89 -21.16 -36.21 -2.72
N MET A 90 -20.30 -35.21 -2.47
CA MET A 90 -19.52 -35.13 -1.23
C MET A 90 -20.43 -35.13 0.01
N GLN A 91 -21.51 -34.34 0.00
CA GLN A 91 -22.46 -34.28 1.11
C GLN A 91 -23.23 -35.60 1.29
N ALA A 92 -23.63 -36.24 0.20
CA ALA A 92 -24.30 -37.54 0.24
C ALA A 92 -23.39 -38.65 0.79
N ALA A 93 -22.08 -38.55 0.57
CA ALA A 93 -21.06 -39.44 1.14
C ALA A 93 -20.67 -39.11 2.59
N GLY A 94 -21.38 -38.19 3.26
CA GLY A 94 -21.15 -37.82 4.66
C GLY A 94 -20.17 -36.65 4.88
N TYR A 95 -19.67 -36.01 3.82
CA TYR A 95 -18.78 -34.86 3.93
C TYR A 95 -19.60 -33.56 4.14
N THR A 96 -19.64 -33.09 5.38
CA THR A 96 -20.51 -31.99 5.81
C THR A 96 -20.15 -30.65 5.17
N ARG A 97 -21.12 -29.72 5.10
CA ARG A 97 -20.89 -28.33 4.66
C ARG A 97 -19.77 -27.64 5.43
N MET A 98 -19.64 -27.92 6.73
CA MET A 98 -18.59 -27.34 7.57
C MET A 98 -17.20 -27.90 7.23
N GLN A 99 -17.11 -29.17 6.84
CA GLN A 99 -15.85 -29.74 6.35
C GLN A 99 -15.45 -29.10 5.01
N ILE A 100 -16.39 -28.88 4.08
CA ILE A 100 -16.14 -28.12 2.84
C ILE A 100 -15.64 -26.72 3.18
N ALA A 101 -16.33 -26.01 4.09
CA ALA A 101 -15.91 -24.70 4.56
C ALA A 101 -14.48 -24.71 5.10
N SER A 102 -14.16 -25.69 5.95
CA SER A 102 -12.81 -25.84 6.51
C SER A 102 -11.76 -26.09 5.43
N SER A 103 -12.09 -26.82 4.36
CA SER A 103 -11.20 -27.08 3.23
C SER A 103 -10.91 -25.83 2.43
N VAL A 104 -11.92 -25.00 2.19
CA VAL A 104 -11.75 -23.68 1.58
C VAL A 104 -10.87 -22.80 2.47
N MET A 105 -11.13 -22.72 3.77
CA MET A 105 -10.33 -21.90 4.69
C MET A 105 -8.88 -22.39 4.83
N LYS A 106 -8.63 -23.71 4.81
CA LYS A 106 -7.26 -24.25 4.76
C LYS A 106 -6.50 -23.79 3.52
N THR A 107 -7.21 -23.54 2.41
CA THR A 107 -6.62 -23.07 1.15
C THR A 107 -6.41 -21.56 1.12
N ALA A 108 -7.08 -20.83 2.01
CA ALA A 108 -6.80 -19.42 2.24
C ALA A 108 -5.41 -19.21 2.88
N ILE A 109 -4.91 -20.18 3.67
CA ILE A 109 -3.61 -20.07 4.36
C ILE A 109 -2.44 -19.77 3.39
N PRO A 110 -2.19 -20.57 2.33
CA PRO A 110 -1.11 -20.27 1.39
C PRO A 110 -1.35 -18.94 0.64
N LEU A 111 -2.61 -18.57 0.37
CA LEU A 111 -2.95 -17.31 -0.28
C LEU A 111 -2.63 -16.10 0.62
N VAL A 112 -2.97 -16.18 1.90
CA VAL A 112 -2.66 -15.18 2.93
C VAL A 112 -1.14 -14.98 3.03
N ILE A 113 -0.37 -16.07 3.11
CA ILE A 113 1.10 -16.01 3.17
C ILE A 113 1.65 -15.35 1.90
N LEU A 114 1.12 -15.72 0.73
CA LEU A 114 1.51 -15.13 -0.55
C LEU A 114 1.24 -13.62 -0.57
N THR A 115 0.05 -13.18 -0.16
CA THR A 115 -0.31 -11.76 -0.10
C THR A 115 0.59 -10.98 0.87
N MET A 116 0.89 -11.55 2.04
CA MET A 116 1.80 -10.93 3.00
C MET A 116 3.23 -10.78 2.45
N ALA A 117 3.76 -11.84 1.83
CA ALA A 117 5.10 -11.81 1.23
C ALA A 117 5.20 -10.79 0.08
N ILE A 118 4.16 -10.71 -0.75
CA ILE A 118 4.07 -9.72 -1.82
C ILE A 118 3.96 -8.30 -1.22
N GLY A 119 3.09 -8.09 -0.24
CA GLY A 119 2.83 -6.77 0.35
C GLY A 119 4.01 -6.18 1.14
N GLU A 120 4.87 -7.04 1.70
CA GLU A 120 6.05 -6.60 2.46
C GLU A 120 7.31 -6.45 1.60
N TRP A 121 7.59 -7.40 0.71
CA TRP A 121 8.86 -7.43 -0.03
C TRP A 121 8.72 -7.09 -1.51
N VAL A 122 7.75 -7.66 -2.22
CA VAL A 122 7.72 -7.60 -3.69
C VAL A 122 7.04 -6.32 -4.21
N ALA A 123 5.87 -5.98 -3.68
CA ALA A 123 5.07 -4.83 -4.11
C ALA A 123 5.72 -3.48 -3.80
N PRO A 124 6.24 -3.23 -2.58
CA PRO A 124 6.90 -1.96 -2.28
C PRO A 124 8.17 -1.78 -3.13
N GLN A 125 9.02 -2.81 -3.22
CA GLN A 125 10.26 -2.73 -4.00
C GLN A 125 9.98 -2.56 -5.49
N GLY A 126 9.00 -3.28 -6.03
CA GLY A 126 8.57 -3.14 -7.44
C GLY A 126 8.05 -1.75 -7.76
N ASP A 127 7.14 -1.21 -6.95
CA ASP A 127 6.58 0.14 -7.17
C ASP A 127 7.64 1.24 -7.00
N GLN A 128 8.54 1.08 -6.03
CA GLN A 128 9.66 2.02 -5.84
C GLN A 128 10.64 1.98 -7.01
N ALA A 129 11.02 0.78 -7.48
CA ALA A 129 11.87 0.60 -8.65
C ALA A 129 11.22 1.18 -9.90
N ALA A 130 9.91 0.97 -10.10
CA ALA A 130 9.16 1.53 -11.22
C ALA A 130 9.20 3.07 -11.21
N ARG A 131 8.89 3.69 -10.06
CA ARG A 131 8.89 5.16 -9.93
C ARG A 131 10.28 5.76 -10.10
N ASN A 132 11.30 5.14 -9.51
CA ASN A 132 12.69 5.57 -9.64
C ASN A 132 13.17 5.48 -11.08
N TYR A 133 12.88 4.36 -11.77
CA TYR A 133 13.22 4.19 -13.18
C TYR A 133 12.55 5.24 -14.06
N ARG A 134 11.23 5.48 -13.87
CA ARG A 134 10.52 6.53 -14.62
C ARG A 134 11.10 7.91 -14.37
N ALA A 135 11.35 8.27 -13.11
CA ALA A 135 11.94 9.54 -12.74
C ALA A 135 13.35 9.71 -13.32
N GLN A 136 14.13 8.62 -13.38
CA GLN A 136 15.45 8.61 -13.99
C GLN A 136 15.42 8.87 -15.49
N GLN A 137 14.53 8.20 -16.22
CA GLN A 137 14.43 8.35 -17.67
C GLN A 137 13.83 9.70 -18.08
N MET A 138 12.88 10.21 -17.30
CA MET A 138 12.19 11.46 -17.63
C MET A 138 12.96 12.72 -17.19
N TYR A 139 13.70 12.63 -16.07
CA TYR A 139 14.33 13.79 -15.43
C TYR A 139 15.83 13.61 -15.13
N GLY A 140 16.46 12.51 -15.53
CA GLY A 140 17.87 12.22 -15.28
C GLY A 140 18.19 11.67 -13.87
N GLY A 141 17.20 11.44 -13.01
CA GLY A 141 17.36 10.75 -11.72
C GLY A 141 16.19 10.96 -10.75
N SER A 142 15.94 9.99 -9.85
CA SER A 142 14.90 10.10 -8.79
C SER A 142 15.13 11.29 -7.85
N LEU A 143 16.39 11.55 -7.49
CA LEU A 143 16.78 12.69 -6.63
C LEU A 143 16.77 14.04 -7.36
N LEU A 144 16.80 14.03 -8.69
CA LEU A 144 16.66 15.22 -9.55
C LEU A 144 15.20 15.53 -9.89
N SER A 145 14.28 14.58 -9.64
CA SER A 145 12.84 14.76 -9.87
C SER A 145 12.17 15.68 -8.86
N THR A 146 12.78 15.97 -7.71
CA THR A 146 12.42 17.11 -6.85
C THR A 146 13.03 18.38 -7.40
N GLN A 147 12.72 18.75 -8.65
CA GLN A 147 13.05 20.08 -9.18
C GLN A 147 12.43 21.19 -8.31
N ASN A 148 11.36 20.85 -7.60
CA ASN A 148 10.79 21.65 -6.51
C ASN A 148 11.42 21.11 -5.21
N GLY A 149 12.30 21.89 -4.58
CA GLY A 149 13.01 21.47 -3.36
C GLY A 149 12.09 20.86 -2.29
N LEU A 150 12.68 20.01 -1.46
CA LEU A 150 11.97 19.23 -0.45
C LEU A 150 11.74 20.06 0.81
N TRP A 151 10.50 20.07 1.30
CA TRP A 151 10.20 20.58 2.64
C TRP A 151 10.02 19.42 3.63
N ALA A 152 10.67 19.54 4.78
CA ALA A 152 10.52 18.64 5.91
C ALA A 152 10.30 19.45 7.19
N LYS A 153 9.69 18.83 8.20
CA LYS A 153 9.49 19.44 9.52
C LYS A 153 10.02 18.50 10.60
N ASP A 154 10.86 19.01 11.50
CA ASP A 154 11.38 18.28 12.65
C ASP A 154 11.13 19.10 13.93
N GLY A 155 10.09 18.73 14.69
CA GLY A 155 9.68 19.48 15.88
C GLY A 155 9.18 20.89 15.53
N SER A 156 9.88 21.91 16.01
CA SER A 156 9.61 23.33 15.71
C SER A 156 10.31 23.82 14.43
N ASP A 157 11.17 23.00 13.85
CA ASP A 157 12.04 23.43 12.76
C ASP A 157 11.43 23.02 11.41
N PHE A 158 11.39 23.96 10.47
CA PHE A 158 11.05 23.71 9.08
C PHE A 158 12.33 23.72 8.25
N ILE A 159 12.51 22.70 7.44
CA ILE A 159 13.72 22.49 6.66
C ILE A 159 13.35 22.47 5.18
N PHE A 160 14.03 23.29 4.40
CA PHE A 160 13.99 23.27 2.95
C PHE A 160 15.30 22.73 2.41
N ILE A 161 15.23 21.76 1.50
CA ILE A 161 16.40 21.17 0.84
C ILE A 161 16.23 21.40 -0.66
N GLN A 162 17.13 22.20 -1.23
CA GLN A 162 17.05 22.56 -2.64
C GLN A 162 17.31 21.35 -3.55
N ARG A 163 18.29 20.52 -3.21
CA ARG A 163 18.62 19.31 -3.98
C ARG A 163 19.16 18.22 -3.09
N VAL A 164 18.73 16.99 -3.34
CA VAL A 164 19.36 15.80 -2.77
C VAL A 164 20.32 15.26 -3.84
N THR A 165 21.60 15.14 -3.52
CA THR A 165 22.64 14.78 -4.49
C THR A 165 23.27 13.47 -4.00
N GLY A 166 22.73 12.30 -4.37
CA GLY A 166 23.18 10.99 -3.86
C GLY A 166 22.46 10.53 -2.58
N GLU A 167 22.82 9.36 -2.03
CA GLU A 167 22.10 8.76 -0.90
C GLU A 167 22.32 9.47 0.44
N LYS A 168 23.48 10.07 0.68
CA LYS A 168 23.86 10.65 2.00
C LYS A 168 24.24 12.11 1.94
N THR A 169 24.03 12.76 0.81
CA THR A 169 24.51 14.12 0.56
C THR A 169 23.39 15.01 0.02
N ILE A 170 23.23 16.19 0.63
CA ILE A 170 22.19 17.17 0.30
C ILE A 170 22.83 18.54 0.10
N GLN A 171 22.18 19.38 -0.72
CA GLN A 171 22.66 20.70 -1.13
C GLN A 171 21.57 21.76 -0.95
N GLY A 172 21.99 22.97 -0.57
CA GLY A 172 21.12 24.13 -0.36
C GLY A 172 20.09 23.87 0.74
N ILE A 173 20.56 23.70 1.98
CA ILE A 173 19.70 23.44 3.14
C ILE A 173 19.37 24.77 3.83
N SER A 174 18.09 25.08 4.00
CA SER A 174 17.61 26.19 4.82
C SER A 174 16.80 25.65 5.99
N ILE A 175 17.19 25.97 7.22
CA ILE A 175 16.55 25.54 8.46
C ILE A 175 15.95 26.77 9.14
N TYR A 176 14.65 26.76 9.30
CA TYR A 176 13.86 27.79 9.95
C TYR A 176 13.43 27.28 11.33
N THR A 177 14.01 27.81 12.40
CA THR A 177 13.69 27.43 13.78
C THR A 177 12.69 28.41 14.36
N PHE A 178 11.53 27.91 14.77
CA PHE A 178 10.47 28.69 15.40
C PHE A 178 10.40 28.45 16.91
N ASP A 179 9.89 29.42 17.65
CA ASP A 179 9.52 29.23 19.05
C ASP A 179 8.14 28.56 19.20
N LYS A 180 7.69 28.40 20.46
CA LYS A 180 6.37 27.82 20.78
C LYS A 180 5.20 28.68 20.32
N GLU A 181 5.41 29.99 20.13
CA GLU A 181 4.41 30.97 19.69
C GLU A 181 4.39 31.12 18.16
N ARG A 182 5.25 30.38 17.45
CA ARG A 182 5.46 30.42 15.99
C ARG A 182 6.13 31.69 15.49
N HIS A 183 6.94 32.35 16.32
CA HIS A 183 7.86 33.38 15.87
C HIS A 183 9.18 32.77 15.39
N LEU A 184 9.70 33.25 14.26
CA LEU A 184 10.98 32.79 13.71
C LEU A 184 12.13 33.31 14.58
N GLN A 185 12.88 32.41 15.22
CA GLN A 185 14.01 32.77 16.05
C GLN A 185 15.34 32.72 15.29
N LYS A 186 15.54 31.67 14.49
CA LYS A 186 16.81 31.44 13.80
C LYS A 186 16.57 30.97 12.37
N LEU A 187 17.39 31.47 11.46
CA LEU A 187 17.51 30.98 10.10
C LEU A 187 18.93 30.48 9.90
N ARG A 188 19.09 29.21 9.56
CA ARG A 188 20.38 28.62 9.26
C ARG A 188 20.41 28.11 7.83
N TYR A 189 21.32 28.64 7.02
CA TYR A 189 21.59 28.16 5.67
C TYR A 189 22.88 27.33 5.66
N ALA A 190 22.91 26.25 4.89
CA ALA A 190 24.11 25.48 4.62
C ALA A 190 24.20 25.11 3.14
N ASN A 191 25.38 25.25 2.56
CA ASN A 191 25.57 24.94 1.13
C ASN A 191 25.47 23.43 0.86
N SER A 192 26.04 22.60 1.74
CA SER A 192 25.95 21.15 1.63
C SER A 192 25.92 20.47 3.01
N ALA A 193 25.39 19.25 3.03
CA ALA A 193 25.47 18.40 4.22
C ALA A 193 25.74 16.94 3.85
N THR A 194 26.53 16.27 4.69
CA THR A 194 26.83 14.83 4.59
C THR A 194 26.37 14.09 5.84
N PHE A 195 25.77 12.91 5.68
CA PHE A 195 25.32 12.10 6.81
C PHE A 195 26.44 11.17 7.32
N GLU A 196 27.02 11.49 8.47
CA GLU A 196 28.13 10.78 9.12
C GLU A 196 27.82 10.53 10.61
N GLY A 197 28.06 9.31 11.12
CA GLY A 197 27.95 9.03 12.55
C GLY A 197 26.55 9.28 13.15
N ASN A 198 25.49 9.03 12.37
CA ASN A 198 24.09 9.25 12.74
C ASN A 198 23.71 10.74 12.95
N GLN A 199 24.49 11.67 12.40
CA GLN A 199 24.22 13.11 12.41
C GLN A 199 24.54 13.71 11.04
N TRP A 200 23.96 14.88 10.75
CA TRP A 200 24.30 15.62 9.53
C TRP A 200 25.45 16.58 9.82
N LYS A 201 26.51 16.49 9.02
CA LYS A 201 27.61 17.44 9.02
C LYS A 201 27.38 18.48 7.93
N LEU A 202 27.03 19.69 8.34
CA LEU A 202 26.83 20.83 7.47
C LEU A 202 28.18 21.47 7.09
N SER A 203 28.30 21.92 5.85
CA SER A 203 29.44 22.67 5.32
C SER A 203 29.00 24.04 4.82
N GLN A 204 29.83 25.06 5.09
CA GLN A 204 29.56 26.48 4.78
C GLN A 204 28.20 26.92 5.35
N VAL A 205 28.16 27.06 6.67
CA VAL A 205 26.96 27.37 7.43
C VAL A 205 26.88 28.86 7.71
N GLU A 206 25.74 29.46 7.41
CA GLU A 206 25.39 30.83 7.77
C GLU A 206 24.19 30.77 8.72
N GLU A 207 24.30 31.39 9.89
CA GLU A 207 23.21 31.47 10.86
C GLU A 207 22.86 32.92 11.12
N SER A 208 21.60 33.25 10.92
CA SER A 208 20.99 34.54 11.27
C SER A 208 20.10 34.33 12.49
N ASN A 209 20.40 35.03 13.57
CA ASN A 209 19.58 35.05 14.77
C ASN A 209 18.67 36.28 14.76
N LEU A 210 17.37 36.05 14.89
CA LEU A 210 16.29 37.04 14.85
C LEU A 210 15.59 37.19 16.21
N THR A 211 16.16 36.66 17.30
CA THR A 211 15.56 36.80 18.65
C THR A 211 15.42 38.25 19.11
N ASP A 212 16.24 39.17 18.61
CA ASP A 212 16.10 40.61 18.87
C ASP A 212 15.33 41.28 17.72
N SER A 213 14.15 41.82 18.03
CA SER A 213 13.28 42.56 17.09
C SER A 213 13.96 43.73 16.37
N LYS A 214 15.07 44.27 16.92
CA LYS A 214 15.74 45.47 16.39
C LYS A 214 17.05 45.15 15.67
N ARG A 215 17.62 43.95 15.82
CA ARG A 215 18.93 43.60 15.25
C ARG A 215 18.97 42.13 14.85
N ILE A 216 19.36 41.88 13.61
CA ILE A 216 19.69 40.54 13.13
C ILE A 216 21.19 40.35 13.26
N THR A 217 21.62 39.37 14.06
CA THR A 217 23.04 39.01 14.18
C THR A 217 23.34 37.79 13.31
N GLY A 218 24.29 37.92 12.39
CA GLY A 218 24.75 36.83 11.54
C GLY A 218 26.07 36.23 12.03
N SER A 219 26.23 34.92 11.90
CA SER A 219 27.49 34.21 12.08
C SER A 219 27.74 33.26 10.92
N GLN A 220 28.98 33.20 10.44
CA GLN A 220 29.41 32.26 9.41
C GLN A 220 30.39 31.25 10.01
N THR A 221 30.23 29.97 9.66
CA THR A 221 31.10 28.89 10.13
C THR A 221 31.37 27.90 9.00
N ILE A 222 32.59 27.39 8.92
CA ILE A 222 33.00 26.48 7.83
C ILE A 222 32.31 25.12 7.94
N SER A 223 32.08 24.63 9.17
CA SER A 223 31.38 23.37 9.41
C SER A 223 30.51 23.46 10.67
N GLY A 224 29.37 22.77 10.65
CA GLY A 224 28.47 22.67 11.79
C GLY A 224 27.85 21.28 11.90
N MET A 225 27.52 20.87 13.12
CA MET A 225 26.79 19.62 13.35
C MET A 225 25.30 19.89 13.48
N TRP A 226 24.50 19.19 12.68
CA TRP A 226 23.04 19.24 12.74
C TRP A 226 22.49 17.94 13.30
N LYS A 227 22.00 18.03 14.54
CA LYS A 227 21.30 16.95 15.23
C LYS A 227 19.82 17.02 14.87
N THR A 228 19.38 16.10 14.02
CA THR A 228 17.98 15.97 13.61
C THR A 228 17.59 14.50 13.62
N ASN A 229 16.29 14.23 13.78
CA ASN A 229 15.75 12.89 13.60
C ASN A 229 15.55 12.52 12.11
N LEU A 230 15.79 13.46 11.19
CA LEU A 230 15.68 13.25 9.75
C LEU A 230 16.89 12.44 9.26
N THR A 231 16.69 11.16 8.94
CA THR A 231 17.72 10.31 8.34
C THR A 231 17.58 10.26 6.82
N PRO A 232 18.61 9.88 6.06
CA PRO A 232 18.51 9.69 4.61
C PRO A 232 17.33 8.81 4.17
N ASP A 233 17.09 7.71 4.90
CA ASP A 233 15.95 6.83 4.64
C ASP A 233 14.61 7.56 4.74
N LYS A 234 14.49 8.52 5.67
CA LYS A 234 13.27 9.33 5.83
C LYS A 234 13.12 10.38 4.74
N LEU A 235 14.22 10.96 4.25
CA LEU A 235 14.21 11.88 3.11
C LEU A 235 13.70 11.20 1.83
N GLY A 236 14.15 9.97 1.57
CA GLY A 236 13.64 9.17 0.46
C GLY A 236 12.14 8.89 0.55
N VAL A 237 11.62 8.70 1.77
CA VAL A 237 10.18 8.47 2.01
C VAL A 237 9.34 9.73 1.80
N VAL A 238 9.84 10.92 2.12
CA VAL A 238 9.09 12.19 1.96
C VAL A 238 8.79 12.47 0.47
N ALA A 239 9.60 11.96 -0.45
CA ALA A 239 9.38 12.07 -1.90
C ALA A 239 8.40 11.02 -2.46
N MET A 240 7.94 10.05 -1.66
CA MET A 240 7.15 8.91 -2.14
C MET A 240 5.74 8.87 -1.52
N SER A 241 4.78 8.36 -2.30
CA SER A 241 3.42 8.14 -1.81
C SER A 241 3.39 7.10 -0.69
N PRO A 242 2.55 7.30 0.36
CA PRO A 242 2.39 6.34 1.46
C PRO A 242 2.10 4.90 1.00
N ASP A 243 1.45 4.74 -0.15
CA ASP A 243 0.99 3.45 -0.70
C ASP A 243 2.13 2.57 -1.24
N SER A 244 3.33 3.15 -1.41
CA SER A 244 4.53 2.52 -1.99
C SER A 244 5.50 1.97 -0.94
N LEU A 245 5.19 2.12 0.35
CA LEU A 245 6.04 1.68 1.46
C LEU A 245 5.69 0.26 1.92
N SER A 246 6.68 -0.45 2.46
CA SER A 246 6.47 -1.72 3.19
C SER A 246 5.76 -1.45 4.53
N ILE A 247 5.23 -2.50 5.17
CA ILE A 247 4.57 -2.37 6.48
C ILE A 247 5.59 -1.91 7.52
N SER A 248 6.79 -2.48 7.50
CA SER A 248 7.93 -2.05 8.32
C SER A 248 8.30 -0.57 8.09
N GLY A 249 8.40 -0.15 6.82
CA GLY A 249 8.69 1.23 6.45
C GLY A 249 7.62 2.21 6.95
N LEU A 250 6.34 1.84 6.79
CA LEU A 250 5.21 2.62 7.32
C LEU A 250 5.27 2.76 8.83
N TYR A 251 5.60 1.70 9.57
CA TYR A 251 5.73 1.76 11.02
C TYR A 251 6.83 2.74 11.46
N HIS A 252 8.02 2.65 10.86
CA HIS A 252 9.12 3.56 11.16
C HIS A 252 8.78 5.01 10.80
N TYR A 253 8.08 5.24 9.69
CA TYR A 253 7.68 6.57 9.27
C TYR A 253 6.57 7.17 10.13
N VAL A 254 5.57 6.38 10.52
CA VAL A 254 4.55 6.80 11.49
C VAL A 254 5.20 7.20 12.82
N LYS A 255 6.19 6.44 13.31
CA LYS A 255 6.93 6.77 14.52
C LYS A 255 7.65 8.13 14.37
N TYR A 256 8.27 8.37 13.22
CA TYR A 256 8.89 9.65 12.91
C TYR A 256 7.89 10.82 12.90
N LEU A 257 6.78 10.69 12.17
CA LEU A 257 5.76 11.74 12.11
C LEU A 257 5.20 12.10 13.49
N LYS A 258 4.97 11.08 14.34
CA LYS A 258 4.54 11.30 15.73
C LYS A 258 5.60 12.05 16.55
N GLN A 259 6.88 11.69 16.40
CA GLN A 259 7.99 12.37 17.10
C GLN A 259 8.17 13.81 16.62
N SER A 260 7.92 14.10 15.34
CA SER A 260 8.01 15.44 14.75
C SER A 260 6.72 16.27 14.90
N GLY A 261 5.72 15.79 15.64
CA GLY A 261 4.46 16.51 15.88
C GLY A 261 3.64 16.73 14.60
N GLN A 262 3.72 15.81 13.64
CA GLN A 262 2.99 15.84 12.37
C GLN A 262 1.79 14.88 12.39
N GLU A 263 0.81 15.15 11.52
CA GLU A 263 -0.31 14.25 11.33
C GLU A 263 0.15 12.94 10.68
N SER A 264 -0.07 11.82 11.38
CA SER A 264 0.33 10.48 10.92
C SER A 264 -0.85 9.58 10.57
N SER A 265 -2.08 10.10 10.65
CA SER A 265 -3.32 9.32 10.53
C SER A 265 -3.45 8.61 9.18
N ARG A 266 -3.10 9.29 8.08
CA ARG A 266 -3.10 8.69 6.72
C ARG A 266 -2.12 7.52 6.58
N TYR A 267 -0.91 7.65 7.14
CA TYR A 267 0.09 6.58 7.08
C TYR A 267 -0.28 5.41 7.99
N GLN A 268 -0.88 5.70 9.15
CA GLN A 268 -1.44 4.67 10.04
C GLN A 268 -2.55 3.90 9.34
N LEU A 269 -3.48 4.58 8.67
CA LEU A 269 -4.57 3.95 7.94
C LEU A 269 -4.03 2.93 6.93
N ASN A 270 -3.10 3.36 6.06
CA ASN A 270 -2.51 2.48 5.06
C ASN A 270 -1.72 1.31 5.66
N MET A 271 -1.04 1.52 6.79
CA MET A 271 -0.38 0.44 7.53
C MET A 271 -1.40 -0.61 7.98
N TRP A 272 -2.51 -0.18 8.57
CA TRP A 272 -3.58 -1.09 9.01
C TRP A 272 -4.28 -1.77 7.83
N SER A 273 -4.55 -1.06 6.73
CA SER A 273 -5.11 -1.66 5.52
C SER A 273 -4.21 -2.76 4.96
N LYS A 274 -2.89 -2.56 4.94
CA LYS A 274 -1.93 -3.61 4.53
C LYS A 274 -1.90 -4.80 5.50
N ILE A 275 -1.92 -4.54 6.81
CA ILE A 275 -1.94 -5.59 7.84
C ILE A 275 -3.21 -6.43 7.75
N PHE A 276 -4.35 -5.81 7.46
CA PHE A 276 -5.64 -6.49 7.33
C PHE A 276 -5.93 -7.02 5.92
N ALA A 277 -5.11 -6.72 4.91
CA ALA A 277 -5.29 -7.23 3.55
C ALA A 277 -5.42 -8.77 3.49
N PRO A 278 -4.63 -9.58 4.23
CA PRO A 278 -4.80 -11.03 4.21
C PRO A 278 -6.08 -11.49 4.93
N LEU A 279 -6.52 -10.77 5.96
CA LEU A 279 -7.82 -11.00 6.58
C LEU A 279 -8.95 -10.75 5.57
N SER A 280 -8.85 -9.69 4.76
CA SER A 280 -9.80 -9.39 3.70
C SER A 280 -9.90 -10.54 2.68
N VAL A 281 -8.77 -11.15 2.28
CA VAL A 281 -8.77 -12.32 1.39
C VAL A 281 -9.55 -13.50 2.00
N ALA A 282 -9.31 -13.81 3.27
CA ALA A 282 -10.02 -14.87 3.98
C ALA A 282 -11.53 -14.59 4.07
N VAL A 283 -11.92 -13.34 4.37
CA VAL A 283 -13.31 -12.90 4.40
C VAL A 283 -13.97 -13.04 3.03
N MET A 284 -13.29 -12.66 1.95
CA MET A 284 -13.79 -12.77 0.59
C MET A 284 -14.04 -14.22 0.17
N MET A 285 -13.14 -15.13 0.54
CA MET A 285 -13.33 -16.57 0.32
C MET A 285 -14.51 -17.12 1.13
N LEU A 286 -14.66 -16.70 2.38
CA LEU A 286 -15.80 -17.09 3.21
C LEU A 286 -17.12 -16.57 2.61
N MET A 287 -17.12 -15.36 2.04
CA MET A 287 -18.30 -14.81 1.37
C MET A 287 -18.67 -15.61 0.12
N ALA A 288 -17.67 -15.97 -0.71
CA ALA A 288 -17.89 -16.83 -1.87
C ALA A 288 -18.57 -18.15 -1.47
N LEU A 289 -18.07 -18.77 -0.41
CA LEU A 289 -18.63 -19.99 0.16
C LEU A 289 -20.09 -19.79 0.61
N SER A 290 -20.36 -18.68 1.30
CA SER A 290 -21.69 -18.31 1.80
C SER A 290 -22.68 -18.15 0.65
N PHE A 291 -22.26 -17.55 -0.46
CA PHE A 291 -23.11 -17.38 -1.64
C PHE A 291 -23.43 -18.71 -2.31
N ILE A 292 -22.47 -19.63 -2.41
CA ILE A 292 -22.67 -20.93 -3.09
C ILE A 292 -23.53 -21.88 -2.28
N PHE A 293 -23.41 -21.87 -0.95
CA PHE A 293 -24.31 -22.64 -0.09
C PHE A 293 -25.64 -21.95 0.18
N GLY A 294 -25.76 -20.67 -0.14
CA GLY A 294 -26.98 -19.87 -0.03
C GLY A 294 -27.61 -19.56 -1.39
N PRO A 295 -27.79 -18.27 -1.76
CA PRO A 295 -28.62 -17.87 -2.91
C PRO A 295 -28.12 -18.31 -4.29
N LEU A 296 -26.81 -18.55 -4.44
CA LEU A 296 -26.19 -18.87 -5.74
C LEU A 296 -26.00 -20.38 -5.96
N ARG A 297 -26.68 -21.22 -5.18
CA ARG A 297 -26.58 -22.68 -5.27
C ARG A 297 -26.94 -23.20 -6.66
N SER A 298 -28.07 -22.77 -7.21
CA SER A 298 -28.63 -23.27 -8.47
C SER A 298 -28.56 -22.29 -9.64
N VAL A 299 -27.82 -21.19 -9.50
CA VAL A 299 -27.75 -20.17 -10.55
C VAL A 299 -26.69 -20.50 -11.62
N PRO A 300 -26.87 -20.05 -12.87
CA PRO A 300 -25.86 -20.18 -13.92
C PRO A 300 -24.55 -19.47 -13.59
N MET A 301 -23.46 -19.91 -14.22
CA MET A 301 -22.12 -19.36 -14.02
C MET A 301 -22.04 -17.84 -14.25
N GLY A 302 -22.73 -17.31 -15.27
CA GLY A 302 -22.73 -15.88 -15.56
C GLY A 302 -23.27 -15.02 -14.41
N VAL A 303 -24.28 -15.49 -13.68
CA VAL A 303 -24.82 -14.79 -12.51
C VAL A 303 -23.80 -14.77 -11.36
N ARG A 304 -23.03 -15.86 -11.19
CA ARG A 304 -21.95 -15.95 -10.19
C ARG A 304 -20.81 -14.99 -10.50
N VAL A 305 -20.44 -14.88 -11.78
CA VAL A 305 -19.44 -13.92 -12.24
C VAL A 305 -19.90 -12.49 -11.96
N LEU A 306 -21.13 -12.14 -12.39
CA LEU A 306 -21.66 -10.79 -12.22
C LEU A 306 -21.75 -10.40 -10.74
N THR A 307 -22.30 -11.27 -9.89
CA THR A 307 -22.37 -11.04 -8.44
C THR A 307 -21.00 -10.95 -7.81
N GLY A 308 -20.05 -11.81 -8.19
CA GLY A 308 -18.67 -11.74 -7.72
C GLY A 308 -17.98 -10.42 -8.07
N ILE A 309 -18.15 -9.94 -9.31
CA ILE A 309 -17.61 -8.64 -9.75
C ILE A 309 -18.30 -7.50 -8.99
N SER A 310 -19.63 -7.49 -8.89
CA SER A 310 -20.39 -6.44 -8.19
C SER A 310 -20.00 -6.34 -6.71
N PHE A 311 -19.89 -7.46 -6.00
CA PHE A 311 -19.50 -7.47 -4.59
C PHE A 311 -18.01 -7.19 -4.40
N GLY A 312 -17.14 -7.64 -5.31
CA GLY A 312 -15.72 -7.27 -5.30
C GLY A 312 -15.52 -5.77 -5.51
N PHE A 313 -16.26 -5.18 -6.45
CA PHE A 313 -16.27 -3.73 -6.67
C PHE A 313 -16.88 -2.98 -5.48
N LEU A 314 -17.98 -3.48 -4.90
CA LEU A 314 -18.55 -2.89 -3.68
C LEU A 314 -17.53 -2.89 -2.54
N PHE A 315 -16.79 -3.98 -2.34
CA PHE A 315 -15.71 -4.02 -1.35
C PHE A 315 -14.65 -2.95 -1.62
N TYR A 316 -14.18 -2.82 -2.87
CA TYR A 316 -13.24 -1.77 -3.27
C TYR A 316 -13.76 -0.38 -2.93
N VAL A 317 -15.02 -0.09 -3.29
CA VAL A 317 -15.65 1.20 -3.03
C VAL A 317 -15.77 1.48 -1.54
N LEU A 318 -16.16 0.49 -0.73
CA LEU A 318 -16.23 0.65 0.72
C LEU A 318 -14.86 0.92 1.32
N ASP A 319 -13.81 0.23 0.89
CA ASP A 319 -12.43 0.47 1.35
C ASP A 319 -11.96 1.90 1.02
N GLN A 320 -12.25 2.37 -0.19
CA GLN A 320 -11.96 3.74 -0.64
C GLN A 320 -12.79 4.82 0.06
N ILE A 321 -13.96 4.49 0.59
CA ILE A 321 -14.81 5.43 1.33
C ILE A 321 -14.46 5.44 2.82
N PHE A 322 -14.43 4.28 3.47
CA PHE A 322 -14.23 4.19 4.92
C PHE A 322 -12.85 4.69 5.36
N GLY A 323 -11.83 4.53 4.52
CA GLY A 323 -10.50 5.05 4.78
C GLY A 323 -10.48 6.56 5.02
N PRO A 324 -10.71 7.40 3.99
CA PRO A 324 -10.80 8.85 4.13
C PRO A 324 -11.85 9.32 5.14
N LEU A 325 -13.01 8.64 5.20
CA LEU A 325 -14.07 8.97 6.15
C LEU A 325 -13.60 8.87 7.61
N SER A 326 -12.81 7.83 7.93
CA SER A 326 -12.24 7.68 9.28
C SER A 326 -11.33 8.84 9.67
N LEU A 327 -10.57 9.37 8.72
CA LEU A 327 -9.68 10.51 8.93
C LEU A 327 -10.47 11.80 9.16
N VAL A 328 -11.51 12.05 8.36
CA VAL A 328 -12.35 13.26 8.48
C VAL A 328 -13.09 13.30 9.82
N TYR A 329 -13.65 12.17 10.26
CA TYR A 329 -14.37 12.09 11.54
C TYR A 329 -13.46 11.85 12.75
N SER A 330 -12.13 11.88 12.58
CA SER A 330 -11.15 11.61 13.65
C SER A 330 -11.37 10.26 14.36
N VAL A 331 -11.91 9.28 13.64
CA VAL A 331 -12.06 7.89 14.11
C VAL A 331 -10.69 7.21 14.04
N PRO A 332 -10.35 6.31 14.98
CA PRO A 332 -9.10 5.56 14.90
C PRO A 332 -8.88 4.92 13.52
N PRO A 333 -7.73 5.16 12.85
CA PRO A 333 -7.45 4.64 11.50
C PRO A 333 -7.55 3.11 11.38
N VAL A 334 -7.34 2.39 12.49
CA VAL A 334 -7.51 0.94 12.58
C VAL A 334 -8.93 0.51 12.21
N LEU A 335 -9.94 1.26 12.70
CA LEU A 335 -11.34 0.98 12.43
C LEU A 335 -11.67 1.29 10.97
N GLY A 336 -11.16 2.41 10.43
CA GLY A 336 -11.32 2.75 9.02
C GLY A 336 -10.86 1.64 8.07
N ALA A 337 -9.70 1.03 8.36
CA ALA A 337 -9.15 -0.10 7.61
C ALA A 337 -9.88 -1.43 7.84
N LEU A 338 -10.42 -1.67 9.04
CA LEU A 338 -11.05 -2.95 9.40
C LEU A 338 -12.52 -3.04 8.98
N LEU A 339 -13.23 -1.90 8.93
CA LEU A 339 -14.67 -1.83 8.70
C LEU A 339 -15.15 -2.55 7.44
N PRO A 340 -14.54 -2.38 6.24
CA PRO A 340 -14.98 -3.10 5.04
C PRO A 340 -14.96 -4.61 5.22
N SER A 341 -13.87 -5.14 5.78
CA SER A 341 -13.68 -6.58 6.02
C SER A 341 -14.62 -7.10 7.09
N LEU A 342 -14.87 -6.31 8.15
CA LEU A 342 -15.83 -6.66 9.20
C LEU A 342 -17.26 -6.75 8.64
N LEU A 343 -17.68 -5.78 7.81
CA LEU A 343 -19.01 -5.78 7.20
C LEU A 343 -19.22 -7.02 6.32
N PHE A 344 -18.25 -7.33 5.47
CA PHE A 344 -18.33 -8.51 4.60
C PHE A 344 -18.28 -9.82 5.39
N LEU A 345 -17.51 -9.87 6.49
CA LEU A 345 -17.49 -11.00 7.40
C LEU A 345 -18.86 -11.21 8.04
N LEU A 346 -19.49 -10.15 8.55
CA LEU A 346 -20.83 -10.20 9.15
C LEU A 346 -21.89 -10.67 8.14
N ILE A 347 -21.85 -10.15 6.91
CA ILE A 347 -22.75 -10.59 5.82
C ILE A 347 -22.54 -12.08 5.54
N SER A 348 -21.28 -12.52 5.43
CA SER A 348 -20.93 -13.92 5.16
C SER A 348 -21.45 -14.86 6.26
N ILE A 349 -21.18 -14.52 7.52
CA ILE A 349 -21.64 -15.30 8.68
C ILE A 349 -23.17 -15.33 8.73
N TYR A 350 -23.83 -14.18 8.56
CA TYR A 350 -25.28 -14.10 8.53
C TYR A 350 -25.89 -15.01 7.47
N MET A 351 -25.31 -15.03 6.26
CA MET A 351 -25.76 -15.90 5.18
C MET A 351 -25.51 -17.39 5.43
N LEU A 352 -24.42 -17.75 6.10
CA LEU A 352 -24.15 -19.14 6.49
C LEU A 352 -25.08 -19.64 7.61
N LEU A 353 -25.42 -18.76 8.56
CA LEU A 353 -26.28 -19.09 9.69
C LEU A 353 -27.76 -19.12 9.31
N ARG A 354 -28.16 -18.37 8.27
CA ARG A 354 -29.52 -18.40 7.75
C ARG A 354 -29.77 -19.78 7.15
N LYS A 355 -30.40 -20.66 7.94
CA LYS A 355 -30.87 -21.98 7.50
C LYS A 355 -31.71 -21.83 6.24
N SER A 356 -31.18 -22.32 5.12
CA SER A 356 -31.98 -22.87 4.04
C SER A 356 -32.40 -24.28 4.39
#